data_AF-A0AA43C1C8-F1
#
_entry.id   AF-A0AA43C1C8-F1
#
_cell.length_a   1.000
_cell.length_b   1.000
_cell.length_c   1.000
_cell.angle_alpha   90.00
_cell.angle_beta   90.00
_cell.angle_gamma   90.00
#
_symmetry.space_group_name_H-M   'P 1'
#
loop_
_entity.id
_entity.type
_entity.pdbx_description
1 polymer ?
#
loop_
_entity_poly.entity_id
_entity_poly.type
_entity_poly.pdbx_seq_one_letter_code
_entity_poly.pdbx_strand_id
1 'polypeptide(L)' 'GSPAVGALAGLAAGLPGLVVGPFAGAVAGEYWASRNLRTAGRVGVGAWLGILLGGAAKLALVFVMIALFALAVAV' A
#
# COMPACT_ATOMS: atom_id res chain seq x y z
N GLY A 1 14.51 14.36 9.45
CA GLY A 1 14.69 13.63 8.17
C GLY A 1 13.47 13.84 7.33
N SER A 2 13.57 14.61 6.24
CA SER A 2 12.42 15.09 5.48
C SER A 2 11.81 13.98 4.59
N PRO A 3 10.51 13.67 4.74
CA PRO A 3 9.82 12.61 3.98
C PRO A 3 9.88 12.79 2.46
N ALA A 4 10.15 14.01 1.99
CA ALA A 4 10.38 14.33 0.58
C ALA A 4 11.51 13.51 -0.06
N VAL A 5 12.59 13.22 0.68
CA VAL A 5 13.73 12.45 0.14
C VAL A 5 13.35 10.98 -0.08
N GLY A 6 12.53 10.42 0.81
CA GLY A 6 12.01 9.05 0.67
C GLY A 6 11.03 8.92 -0.50
N ALA A 7 10.17 9.93 -0.69
CA ALA A 7 9.24 9.97 -1.83
C ALA A 7 9.97 10.07 -3.17
N LEU A 8 11.01 10.91 -3.25
CA LEU A 8 11.82 11.07 -4.47
C LEU A 8 12.65 9.83 -4.79
N ALA A 9 13.22 9.17 -3.77
CA ALA A 9 13.94 7.90 -3.97
C ALA A 9 13.01 6.76 -4.42
N GLY A 10 11.77 6.71 -3.91
CA GLY A 10 10.75 5.74 -4.33
C GLY A 10 10.27 5.95 -5.77
N LEU A 11 10.14 7.21 -6.21
CA LEU A 11 9.78 7.56 -7.59
C LEU A 11 10.91 7.27 -8.59
N ALA A 12 12.18 7.51 -8.21
CA ALA A 12 13.34 7.28 -9.07
C ALA A 12 13.59 5.79 -9.38
N ALA A 13 13.06 4.87 -8.57
CA ALA A 13 13.17 3.43 -8.78
C ALA A 13 12.08 2.84 -9.71
N GLY A 14 11.17 3.66 -10.25
CA GLY A 14 10.12 3.24 -11.20
C GLY A 14 9.07 2.31 -10.59
N LEU A 15 8.33 1.57 -11.44
CA LEU A 15 7.34 0.56 -11.03
C LEU A 15 7.83 -0.41 -9.94
N PRO A 16 9.07 -0.94 -10.01
CA PRO A 16 9.62 -1.80 -8.96
C PRO A 16 9.74 -1.08 -7.62
N GLY A 17 10.13 0.19 -7.60
CA GLY A 17 10.25 1.01 -6.40
C GLY A 17 8.93 1.25 -5.66
N LEU A 18 7.82 1.35 -6.39
CA LEU A 18 6.48 1.53 -5.81
C LEU A 18 5.96 0.26 -5.13
N VAL A 19 6.45 -0.89 -5.58
CA VAL A 19 6.05 -2.23 -5.14
C VAL A 19 6.98 -2.73 -4.03
N VAL A 20 8.28 -2.53 -4.20
CA VAL A 20 9.32 -2.91 -3.23
C VAL A 20 9.44 -1.88 -2.11
N GLY A 21 9.17 -0.60 -2.36
CA GLY A 21 9.23 0.49 -1.38
C GLY A 21 8.37 0.27 -0.14
N PRO A 22 7.08 -0.12 -0.26
CA PRO A 22 6.25 -0.47 0.89
C PRO A 22 6.75 -1.69 1.65
N PHE A 23 7.29 -2.70 0.95
CA PHE A 23 7.85 -3.89 1.60
C PHE A 23 9.11 -3.55 2.38
N ALA A 24 10.04 -2.83 1.74
CA ALA A 24 11.27 -2.38 2.36
C ALA A 24 11.00 -1.42 3.52
N GLY A 25 10.03 -0.52 3.39
CA GLY A 25 9.58 0.37 4.46
C GLY A 25 8.95 -0.36 5.65
N ALA A 26 8.11 -1.37 5.40
CA ALA A 26 7.52 -2.19 6.45
C ALA A 26 8.56 -3.07 7.16
N VAL A 27 9.46 -3.72 6.41
CA VAL A 27 10.54 -4.53 6.97
C VAL A 27 11.53 -3.67 7.77
N ALA A 28 11.89 -2.49 7.26
CA ALA A 28 12.74 -1.55 7.99
C ALA A 28 12.05 -1.01 9.25
N GLY A 29 10.78 -0.61 9.17
CA GLY A 29 10.01 -0.14 10.34
C GLY A 29 9.89 -1.20 11.44
N GLU A 30 9.57 -2.44 11.06
CA GLU A 30 9.45 -3.56 12.00
C GLU A 30 10.82 -3.99 12.57
N TYR A 31 11.89 -3.93 11.78
CA TYR A 31 13.25 -4.22 12.26
C TYR A 31 13.72 -3.19 13.29
N TRP A 32 13.40 -1.91 13.08
CA TRP A 32 13.70 -0.85 14.04
C TRP A 32 12.85 -0.96 15.32
N ALA A 33 11.60 -1.42 15.22
CA ALA A 33 10.71 -1.59 16.36
C ALA A 33 11.00 -2.87 17.18
N SER A 34 11.34 -3.98 16.52
CA SER A 34 11.34 -5.30 17.15
C SER A 34 12.70 -6.04 17.11
N ARG A 35 13.72 -5.54 16.40
CA ARG A 35 15.05 -6.18 16.17
C ARG A 35 15.02 -7.65 15.70
N ASN A 36 13.85 -8.16 15.29
CA ASN A 36 13.65 -9.57 14.97
C ASN A 36 13.27 -9.75 13.50
N LEU A 37 14.23 -10.22 12.69
CA LEU A 37 14.08 -10.42 11.24
C LEU A 37 12.91 -11.35 10.88
N ARG A 38 12.64 -12.35 11.72
CA ARG A 38 11.56 -13.33 11.48
C ARG A 38 10.18 -12.69 11.57
N THR A 39 10.00 -11.76 12.49
CA THR A 39 8.78 -10.97 12.64
C THR A 39 8.65 -9.94 11.52
N ALA A 40 9.76 -9.29 11.14
CA ALA A 40 9.79 -8.33 10.03
C ALA A 40 9.30 -8.91 8.70
N GLY A 41 9.68 -10.15 8.38
CA GLY A 41 9.18 -10.84 7.19
C GLY A 41 7.65 -11.08 7.23
N ARG A 42 7.12 -11.49 8.39
CA ARG A 42 5.67 -11.74 8.54
C ARG A 42 4.84 -10.46 8.47
N VAL A 43 5.35 -9.36 9.03
CA VAL A 43 4.69 -8.05 8.95
C VAL A 43 4.79 -7.46 7.55
N GLY A 44 5.90 -7.65 6.85
CA GLY A 44 6.04 -7.27 5.44
C GLY A 44 4.97 -7.92 4.55
N VAL A 45 4.68 -9.21 4.74
CA VAL A 45 3.59 -9.92 4.03
C VAL A 45 2.22 -9.35 4.40
N GLY A 46 1.99 -9.06 5.68
CA GLY A 46 0.74 -8.43 6.15
C GLY A 46 0.50 -7.05 5.53
N ALA A 47 1.54 -6.23 5.40
CA ALA A 47 1.46 -4.91 4.77
C ALA A 47 1.12 -5.02 3.28
N TRP A 48 1.73 -5.96 2.56
CA TRP A 48 1.43 -6.20 1.15
C TRP A 48 0.00 -6.66 0.91
N LEU A 49 -0.47 -7.61 1.72
CA LEU A 49 -1.86 -8.05 1.69
C LEU A 49 -2.80 -6.88 1.99
N GLY A 50 -2.47 -6.05 2.98
CA GLY A 50 -3.25 -4.84 3.31
C GLY A 50 -3.35 -3.85 2.14
N ILE A 51 -2.26 -3.62 1.40
CA ILE A 51 -2.26 -2.74 0.22
C ILE A 51 -3.11 -3.35 -0.91
N LEU A 52 -2.94 -4.64 -1.19
CA LEU A 52 -3.70 -5.34 -2.22
C LEU A 52 -5.19 -5.37 -1.91
N LEU A 53 -5.56 -5.77 -0.69
CA LEU A 53 -6.95 -5.78 -0.22
C LEU A 53 -7.54 -4.38 -0.16
N GLY A 54 -6.81 -3.39 0.32
CA GLY A 54 -7.25 -1.99 0.36
C GLY A 54 -7.48 -1.42 -1.05
N GLY A 55 -6.60 -1.73 -1.99
CA GLY A 55 -6.77 -1.39 -3.40
C GLY A 55 -7.99 -2.05 -4.03
N ALA A 56 -8.17 -3.35 -3.81
CA ALA A 56 -9.33 -4.10 -4.29
C ALA A 56 -10.66 -3.58 -3.69
N ALA A 57 -10.67 -3.29 -2.39
CA ALA A 57 -11.83 -2.69 -1.72
C ALA A 57 -12.16 -1.31 -2.29
N LYS A 58 -11.14 -0.49 -2.58
CA LYS A 58 -11.33 0.83 -3.19
C LYS A 58 -11.94 0.72 -4.59
N LEU A 59 -11.50 -0.25 -5.40
CA LEU A 59 -12.09 -0.51 -6.71
C LEU A 59 -13.55 -0.97 -6.60
N ALA A 60 -13.85 -1.90 -5.68
CA ALA A 60 -15.22 -2.34 -5.42
C ALA A 60 -16.11 -1.16 -5.01
N LEU A 61 -15.61 -0.28 -4.14
CA LEU A 61 -16.32 0.93 -3.73
C LEU A 61 -16.61 1.87 -4.91
N VAL A 62 -15.64 2.07 -5.82
CA VAL A 62 -15.84 2.87 -7.03
C VAL A 62 -16.95 2.28 -7.91
N PHE A 63 -16.96 0.96 -8.13
CA PHE A 63 -18.03 0.28 -8.88
C PHE A 63 -19.40 0.48 -8.23
N VAL A 64 -19.48 0.33 -6.90
CA VAL A 64 -20.73 0.56 -6.15
C VAL A 64 -21.19 2.01 -6.31
N MET A 65 -20.28 2.97 -6.21
CA MET A 65 -20.62 4.39 -6.35
C MET A 65 -21.19 4.70 -7.73
N ILE A 66 -20.58 4.16 -8.79
CA ILE A 66 -21.06 4.32 -10.18
C ILE A 66 -22.43 3.68 -10.36
N ALA A 67 -22.63 2.45 -9.88
CA ALA A 67 -23.89 1.73 -10.01
C ALA A 67 -25.05 2.47 -9.32
N LEU A 68 -24.82 2.93 -8.08
CA LEU A 68 -25.82 3.70 -7.33
C LEU A 68 -26.13 5.03 -8.00
N PHE A 69 -25.11 5.75 -8.49
CA PHE A 69 -25.31 7.01 -9.21
C PHE A 69 -26.11 6.81 -10.50
N ALA A 70 -25.77 5.80 -11.30
CA ALA A 70 -26.47 5.48 -12.54
C ALA A 70 -27.94 5.09 -12.28
N LEU A 71 -28.21 4.30 -11.24
CA LEU A 71 -29.56 3.96 -10.83
C LEU A 71 -30.35 5.19 -10.38
N ALA A 72 -29.73 6.07 -9.58
CA ALA A 72 -30.34 7.30 -9.11
C ALA A 72 -30.64 8.31 -10.22
N VAL A 73 -29.84 8.34 -11.28
CA VAL A 73 -30.08 9.22 -12.45
C VAL A 73 -31.14 8.65 -13.39
N ALA A 74 -31.33 7.33 -13.39
CA ALA A 74 -32.26 6.64 -14.27
C ALA A 74 -33.71 6.60 -13.75
N VAL A 75 -33.92 6.92 -12.46
CA VAL A 75 -35.24 7.00 -11.81
C VAL A 75 -35.71 8.45 -11.71
#